data_AF-R7J369-F1
#
_entry.id   AF-R7J369-F1
#
_cell.length_a   1.000
_cell.length_b   1.000
_cell.length_c   1.000
_cell.angle_alpha   90.00
_cell.angle_beta   90.00
_cell.angle_gamma   90.00
#
_symmetry.space_group_name_H-M   'P 1'
#
loop_
_entity.id
_entity.type
_entity.pdbx_description
1 polymer ?
#
loop_
_entity_poly.entity_id
_entity_poly.type
_entity_poly.pdbx_seq_one_letter_code
_entity_poly.pdbx_strand_id
1 'polypeptide(L)'
;MFLTYHTITNGILRRLLPLIIIILTIALPSCEGGEDTEGDLVLAESAMHEGRYGEAAEICRDILQKTDSTAITINQMCRIAVVYATAADNDCDNELNMARAADCFRRAASVSADSVSVFLNSLSVEEQSIANMAHRLALGTHSDLRDYEDYVPDSIDVHVHE
;
A
#
# COMPACT_ATOMS: atom_id res chain seq x y z
N MET A 1 -41.97 44.93 18.80
CA MET A 1 -41.72 43.48 18.73
C MET A 1 -40.55 43.18 17.78
N PHE A 2 -39.35 43.73 18.04
CA PHE A 2 -38.14 43.52 17.20
C PHE A 2 -36.83 43.46 18.01
N LEU A 3 -36.84 43.78 19.31
CA LEU A 3 -35.63 43.82 20.15
C LEU A 3 -35.23 42.48 20.77
N THR A 4 -36.09 41.45 20.72
CA THR A 4 -35.81 40.12 21.31
C THR A 4 -35.07 39.17 20.35
N TYR A 5 -35.09 39.42 19.04
CA TYR A 5 -34.48 38.51 18.06
C TYR A 5 -32.94 38.65 18.00
N HIS A 6 -32.41 39.85 18.25
CA HIS A 6 -30.98 40.15 18.10
C HIS A 6 -30.11 39.60 19.26
N THR A 7 -30.68 39.34 20.43
CA THR A 7 -29.94 38.78 21.58
C THR A 7 -29.86 37.25 21.54
N ILE A 8 -30.81 36.58 20.90
CA ILE A 8 -30.88 35.12 20.82
C ILE A 8 -29.88 34.58 19.79
N THR A 9 -29.69 35.27 18.67
CA THR A 9 -28.78 34.86 17.58
C THR A 9 -27.31 34.88 18.00
N ASN A 10 -26.90 35.87 18.81
CA ASN A 10 -25.51 36.01 19.27
C ASN A 10 -25.07 34.93 20.27
N GLY A 11 -26.01 34.39 21.07
CA GLY A 11 -25.74 33.34 22.05
C GLY A 11 -25.51 31.96 21.42
N ILE A 12 -26.26 31.67 20.35
CA ILE A 12 -26.15 30.41 19.60
C ILE A 12 -24.91 30.44 18.72
N LEU A 13 -24.64 31.56 18.05
CA LEU A 13 -23.45 31.74 17.21
C LEU A 13 -22.13 31.63 17.99
N ARG A 14 -22.08 32.14 19.24
CA ARG A 14 -20.91 32.04 20.13
C ARG A 14 -20.67 30.62 20.67
N ARG A 15 -21.72 29.79 20.75
CA ARG A 15 -21.63 28.40 21.23
C ARG A 15 -21.29 27.40 20.13
N LEU A 16 -21.61 27.72 18.87
CA LEU A 16 -21.28 26.89 17.71
C LEU A 16 -19.88 27.17 17.13
N LEU A 17 -19.31 28.34 17.43
CA LEU A 17 -17.96 28.72 16.99
C LEU A 17 -16.84 27.74 17.41
N PRO A 18 -16.78 27.19 18.64
CA PRO A 18 -15.76 26.20 18.98
C PRO A 18 -16.01 24.82 18.33
N LEU A 19 -17.25 24.50 17.97
CA LEU A 19 -17.64 23.20 17.40
C LEU A 19 -17.26 23.11 15.91
N ILE A 20 -17.32 24.23 15.19
CA ILE A 20 -16.83 24.36 13.82
C ILE A 20 -15.29 24.27 13.76
N ILE A 21 -14.58 24.79 14.76
CA ILE A 21 -13.10 24.74 14.82
C ILE A 21 -12.59 23.31 15.05
N ILE A 22 -13.28 22.51 15.87
CA ILE A 22 -12.87 21.12 16.15
C ILE A 22 -13.04 20.21 14.92
N ILE A 23 -14.10 20.39 14.12
CA ILE A 23 -14.31 19.60 12.88
C ILE A 23 -13.26 19.95 11.82
N LEU A 24 -12.74 21.18 11.82
CA LEU A 24 -11.71 21.63 10.87
C LEU A 24 -10.31 21.05 11.17
N THR A 25 -10.05 20.53 12.38
CA THR A 25 -8.73 20.01 12.76
C THR A 25 -8.45 18.56 12.33
N ILE A 26 -9.44 17.82 11.80
CA ILE A 26 -9.25 16.41 11.37
C ILE A 26 -8.70 16.33 9.93
N ALA A 27 -8.61 17.45 9.21
CA ALA A 27 -8.09 17.50 7.84
C ALA A 27 -6.73 18.22 7.77
N LEU A 28 -5.78 17.86 8.63
CA LEU A 28 -4.37 18.11 8.33
C LEU A 28 -3.90 16.94 7.45
N PRO A 29 -3.82 17.06 6.12
CA PRO A 29 -2.83 16.28 5.40
C PRO A 29 -1.49 16.71 6.00
N SER A 30 -0.87 15.84 6.78
CA SER A 30 0.53 15.99 7.13
C SER A 30 1.31 15.84 5.83
N CYS A 31 1.45 16.96 5.13
CA CYS A 31 2.34 17.13 4.01
C CYS A 31 3.61 17.73 4.60
N GLU A 32 4.33 16.92 5.37
CA GLU A 32 5.67 17.25 5.83
C GLU A 32 6.64 16.62 4.82
N GLY A 33 7.35 17.50 4.10
CA GLY A 33 7.95 17.20 2.80
C GLY A 33 9.12 16.23 2.80
N GLY A 34 9.16 15.43 1.74
CA GLY A 34 10.38 15.02 1.03
C GLY A 34 10.25 15.47 -0.43
N GLU A 35 11.28 15.27 -1.25
CA GLU A 35 11.18 15.36 -2.72
C GLU A 35 9.83 14.79 -3.23
N ASP A 36 9.24 15.43 -4.25
CA ASP A 36 7.87 15.25 -4.76
C ASP A 36 7.52 13.79 -5.11
N THR A 37 7.40 12.96 -4.08
CA THR A 37 7.22 11.50 -4.17
C THR A 37 5.88 11.19 -4.81
N GLU A 38 4.88 12.03 -4.54
CA GLU A 38 3.56 11.91 -5.15
C GLU A 38 3.61 12.25 -6.64
N GLY A 39 4.27 13.34 -7.02
CA GLY A 39 4.50 13.69 -8.43
C GLY A 39 5.27 12.62 -9.19
N ASP A 40 6.38 12.13 -8.62
CA ASP A 40 7.18 11.05 -9.21
C ASP A 40 6.36 9.76 -9.34
N LEU A 41 5.52 9.43 -8.37
CA LEU A 41 4.67 8.25 -8.44
C LEU A 41 3.60 8.38 -9.53
N VAL A 42 2.99 9.56 -9.68
CA VAL A 42 2.07 9.83 -10.80
C VAL A 42 2.79 9.72 -12.15
N LEU A 43 4.04 10.15 -12.24
CA LEU A 43 4.86 9.96 -13.44
C LEU A 43 5.12 8.47 -13.74
N ALA A 44 5.43 7.67 -12.71
CA ALA A 44 5.59 6.23 -12.86
C ALA A 44 4.31 5.55 -13.36
N GLU A 45 3.16 5.91 -12.81
CA GLU A 45 1.86 5.38 -13.23
C GLU A 45 1.50 5.79 -14.66
N SER A 46 1.80 7.03 -15.06
CA SER A 46 1.63 7.48 -16.46
C SER A 46 2.52 6.67 -17.40
N ALA A 47 3.81 6.50 -17.07
CA ALA A 47 4.72 5.69 -17.86
C ALA A 47 4.24 4.24 -17.99
N MET A 48 3.72 3.65 -16.91
CA MET A 48 3.11 2.32 -16.92
C MET A 48 1.90 2.27 -17.86
N HIS A 49 1.00 3.25 -17.79
CA HIS A 49 -0.19 3.32 -18.65
C HIS A 49 0.17 3.50 -20.14
N GLU A 50 1.30 4.15 -20.41
CA GLU A 50 1.84 4.35 -21.75
C GLU A 50 2.67 3.13 -22.26
N GLY A 51 2.74 2.05 -21.49
CA GLY A 51 3.47 0.82 -21.84
C GLY A 51 4.99 0.93 -21.64
N ARG A 52 5.49 2.00 -21.01
CA ARG A 52 6.90 2.21 -20.69
C ARG A 52 7.25 1.59 -19.33
N TYR A 53 7.12 0.28 -19.23
CA TYR A 53 7.25 -0.46 -17.97
C TYR A 53 8.64 -0.37 -17.34
N GLY A 54 9.70 -0.36 -18.14
CA GLY A 54 11.08 -0.19 -17.65
C GLY A 54 11.28 1.18 -16.98
N GLU A 55 10.80 2.25 -17.62
CA GLU A 55 10.86 3.61 -17.07
C GLU A 55 10.03 3.73 -15.79
N ALA A 56 8.81 3.19 -15.78
CA ALA A 56 7.95 3.19 -14.59
C ALA A 56 8.63 2.50 -13.38
N ALA A 57 9.28 1.35 -13.62
CA ALA A 57 10.02 0.63 -12.60
C ALA A 57 11.28 1.38 -12.12
N GLU A 58 11.95 2.12 -13.01
CA GLU A 58 13.09 2.98 -12.65
C GLU A 58 12.66 4.18 -11.80
N ILE A 59 11.55 4.84 -12.15
CA ILE A 59 11.02 5.95 -11.35
C ILE A 59 10.65 5.44 -9.94
N CYS A 60 9.97 4.30 -9.84
CA CYS A 60 9.69 3.67 -8.55
C CYS A 60 10.95 3.34 -7.74
N ARG A 61 12.03 2.91 -8.42
CA ARG A 61 13.31 2.60 -7.78
C ARG A 61 13.92 3.87 -7.20
N ASP A 62 13.88 4.97 -7.96
CA ASP A 62 14.42 6.25 -7.53
C ASP A 62 13.62 6.83 -6.35
N ILE A 63 12.29 6.70 -6.34
CA ILE A 63 11.45 7.05 -5.19
C ILE A 63 11.90 6.30 -3.94
N LEU A 64 12.04 4.97 -4.03
CA LEU A 64 12.46 4.14 -2.89
C LEU A 64 13.89 4.40 -2.41
N GLN A 65 14.75 4.97 -3.26
CA GLN A 65 16.14 5.31 -2.92
C GLN A 65 16.28 6.71 -2.31
N LYS A 66 15.47 7.67 -2.75
CA LYS A 66 15.54 9.08 -2.32
C LYS A 66 14.70 9.33 -1.07
N THR A 67 13.56 8.65 -0.95
CA THR A 67 12.60 8.90 0.12
C THR A 67 12.89 8.00 1.32
N ASP A 68 13.00 8.61 2.50
CA ASP A 68 13.11 7.87 3.74
C ASP A 68 11.97 6.85 3.88
N SER A 69 12.30 5.62 4.26
CA SER A 69 11.32 4.52 4.31
C SER A 69 10.12 4.80 5.24
N THR A 70 10.26 5.73 6.20
CA THR A 70 9.20 6.13 7.12
C THR A 70 8.30 7.24 6.55
N ALA A 71 8.74 7.93 5.50
CA ALA A 71 8.00 9.01 4.84
C ALA A 71 7.07 8.48 3.73
N ILE A 72 7.31 7.27 3.22
CA ILE A 72 6.42 6.64 2.23
C ILE A 72 5.16 6.12 2.92
N THR A 73 4.01 6.63 2.50
CA THR A 73 2.71 6.18 3.03
C THR A 73 2.37 4.76 2.57
N ILE A 74 1.49 4.08 3.32
CA ILE A 74 0.99 2.74 2.92
C ILE A 74 0.41 2.77 1.50
N ASN A 75 -0.37 3.80 1.17
CA ASN A 75 -0.99 3.93 -0.15
C ASN A 75 0.05 4.07 -1.27
N GLN A 76 1.07 4.91 -1.07
CA GLN A 76 2.17 5.06 -2.03
C GLN A 76 2.97 3.76 -2.18
N MET A 77 3.24 3.06 -1.07
CA MET A 77 3.91 1.77 -1.10
C MET A 77 3.11 0.72 -1.90
N CYS A 78 1.79 0.68 -1.72
CA CYS A 78 0.91 -0.21 -2.47
C CYS A 78 0.86 0.14 -3.97
N ARG A 79 0.81 1.43 -4.33
CA ARG A 79 0.87 1.88 -5.72
C ARG A 79 2.19 1.53 -6.40
N ILE A 80 3.32 1.76 -5.72
CA ILE A 80 4.65 1.32 -6.17
C ILE A 80 4.68 -0.19 -6.40
N ALA A 81 4.06 -0.97 -5.51
CA ALA A 81 3.96 -2.42 -5.66
C ALA A 81 3.19 -2.81 -6.93
N VAL A 82 2.08 -2.14 -7.23
CA VAL A 82 1.31 -2.36 -8.47
C VAL A 82 2.15 -2.04 -9.69
N VAL A 83 2.87 -0.91 -9.72
CA VAL A 83 3.74 -0.54 -10.84
C VAL A 83 4.79 -1.62 -11.10
N TYR A 84 5.46 -2.10 -10.06
CA TYR A 84 6.44 -3.18 -10.20
C TYR A 84 5.82 -4.50 -10.66
N ALA A 85 4.66 -4.87 -10.13
CA ALA A 85 3.99 -6.12 -10.49
C ALA A 85 3.54 -6.09 -11.96
N THR A 86 2.96 -4.97 -12.42
CA THR A 86 2.58 -4.76 -13.82
C THR A 86 3.81 -4.74 -14.73
N ALA A 87 4.91 -4.12 -14.30
CA ALA A 87 6.15 -4.12 -15.06
C ALA A 87 6.74 -5.54 -15.22
N ALA A 88 6.66 -6.37 -14.18
CA ALA A 88 7.09 -7.77 -14.25
C ALA A 88 6.18 -8.63 -15.13
N ASP A 89 4.88 -8.39 -15.14
CA ASP A 89 3.92 -9.13 -15.99
C ASP A 89 4.16 -8.85 -17.49
N ASN A 90 4.62 -7.64 -17.82
CA ASN A 90 4.86 -7.22 -19.20
C ASN A 90 6.32 -7.42 -19.68
N ASP A 91 7.25 -7.70 -18.76
CA ASP A 91 8.66 -7.97 -19.06
C ASP A 91 9.10 -9.24 -18.33
N CYS A 92 8.98 -10.38 -19.03
CA CYS A 92 9.17 -11.71 -18.46
C CYS A 92 10.60 -11.98 -17.94
N ASP A 93 11.60 -11.22 -18.38
CA ASP A 93 12.98 -11.35 -17.89
C ASP A 93 13.20 -10.56 -16.57
N ASN A 94 12.15 -9.93 -16.04
CA ASN A 94 12.24 -9.00 -14.91
C ASN A 94 11.55 -9.54 -13.64
N GLU A 95 11.84 -10.79 -13.29
CA GLU A 95 11.40 -11.42 -12.03
C GLU A 95 11.75 -10.58 -10.78
N LEU A 96 12.83 -9.80 -10.87
CA LEU A 96 13.25 -8.86 -9.83
C LEU A 96 12.16 -7.82 -9.51
N ASN A 97 11.41 -7.35 -10.51
CA ASN A 97 10.32 -6.42 -10.29
C ASN A 97 9.17 -7.09 -9.52
N MET A 98 8.84 -8.36 -9.79
CA MET A 98 7.84 -9.08 -9.00
C MET A 98 8.29 -9.24 -7.54
N ALA A 99 9.58 -9.52 -7.31
CA ALA A 99 10.14 -9.58 -5.96
C ALA A 99 10.09 -8.20 -5.25
N ARG A 100 10.34 -7.10 -5.96
CA ARG A 100 10.20 -5.73 -5.42
C ARG A 100 8.74 -5.40 -5.08
N ALA A 101 7.80 -5.81 -5.93
CA ALA A 101 6.38 -5.66 -5.64
C ALA A 101 5.97 -6.39 -4.36
N ALA A 102 6.43 -7.63 -4.20
CA ALA A 102 6.20 -8.41 -2.98
C ALA A 102 6.84 -7.77 -1.74
N ASP A 103 8.06 -7.20 -1.84
CA ASP A 103 8.67 -6.44 -0.75
C ASP A 103 7.85 -5.21 -0.35
N CYS A 104 7.37 -4.44 -1.33
CA CYS A 104 6.54 -3.27 -1.09
C CYS A 104 5.23 -3.64 -0.38
N PHE A 105 4.53 -4.68 -0.84
CA PHE A 105 3.33 -5.19 -0.15
C PHE A 105 3.63 -5.70 1.25
N ARG A 106 4.75 -6.42 1.46
CA ARG A 106 5.17 -6.88 2.78
C ARG A 106 5.40 -5.71 3.73
N ARG A 107 6.13 -4.68 3.29
CA ARG A 107 6.40 -3.47 4.07
C ARG A 107 5.10 -2.73 4.41
N ALA A 108 4.21 -2.56 3.43
CA ALA A 108 2.90 -1.97 3.64
C ALA A 108 2.05 -2.75 4.65
N ALA A 109 1.98 -4.08 4.52
CA ALA A 109 1.21 -4.95 5.40
C ALA A 109 1.78 -5.00 6.83
N SER A 110 3.10 -4.85 6.99
CA SER A 110 3.75 -4.75 8.31
C SER A 110 3.34 -3.49 9.08
N VAL A 111 2.92 -2.44 8.38
CA VAL A 111 2.37 -1.22 8.99
C VAL A 111 0.86 -1.36 9.20
N SER A 112 0.10 -1.80 8.18
CA SER A 112 -1.35 -2.03 8.28
C SER A 112 -1.85 -2.96 7.18
N ALA A 113 -2.12 -4.23 7.53
CA ALA A 113 -2.70 -5.22 6.63
C ALA A 113 -4.14 -4.87 6.18
N ASP A 114 -4.92 -4.21 7.05
CA ASP A 114 -6.27 -3.76 6.73
C ASP A 114 -6.25 -2.69 5.64
N SER A 115 -5.31 -1.74 5.73
CA SER A 115 -5.15 -0.70 4.71
C SER A 115 -4.72 -1.26 3.36
N VAL A 116 -3.83 -2.28 3.35
CA VAL A 116 -3.47 -3.01 2.13
C VAL A 116 -4.70 -3.73 1.54
N SER A 117 -5.51 -4.37 2.38
CA SER A 117 -6.73 -5.05 1.94
C SER A 117 -7.75 -4.08 1.33
N VAL A 118 -7.94 -2.92 1.95
CA VAL A 118 -8.79 -1.85 1.40
C VAL A 118 -8.25 -1.36 0.05
N PHE A 119 -6.94 -1.15 -0.06
CA PHE A 119 -6.30 -0.74 -1.31
C PHE A 119 -6.52 -1.78 -2.43
N LEU A 120 -6.24 -3.05 -2.17
CA LEU A 120 -6.41 -4.11 -3.16
C LEU A 120 -7.85 -4.18 -3.68
N ASN A 121 -8.85 -4.03 -2.80
CA ASN A 121 -10.26 -4.00 -3.19
C ASN A 121 -10.67 -2.75 -3.99
N SER A 122 -9.84 -1.69 -4.01
CA SER A 122 -10.12 -0.46 -4.75
C SER A 122 -9.61 -0.46 -6.20
N LEU A 123 -8.73 -1.41 -6.55
CA LEU A 123 -8.13 -1.54 -7.88
C LEU A 123 -9.15 -2.04 -8.93
N SER A 124 -8.87 -1.82 -10.21
CA SER A 124 -9.61 -2.48 -11.30
C SER A 124 -9.43 -4.01 -11.27
N VAL A 125 -10.29 -4.75 -11.97
CA VAL A 125 -10.23 -6.23 -11.96
C VAL A 125 -8.87 -6.72 -12.50
N GLU A 126 -8.38 -6.05 -13.54
CA GLU A 126 -7.10 -6.34 -14.17
C GLU A 126 -5.93 -6.09 -13.22
N GLU A 127 -5.89 -4.90 -12.59
CA GLU A 127 -4.84 -4.55 -11.61
C GLU A 127 -4.91 -5.43 -10.36
N GLN A 128 -6.11 -5.79 -9.90
CA GLN A 128 -6.30 -6.70 -8.77
C GLN A 128 -5.65 -8.06 -9.01
N SER A 129 -5.77 -8.62 -10.22
CA SER A 129 -5.18 -9.93 -10.54
C SER A 129 -3.67 -9.94 -10.31
N ILE A 130 -2.98 -8.95 -10.89
CA ILE A 130 -1.52 -8.83 -10.85
C ILE A 130 -1.06 -8.43 -9.43
N ALA A 131 -1.74 -7.48 -8.80
CA ALA A 131 -1.43 -7.05 -7.43
C ALA A 131 -1.59 -8.18 -6.41
N ASN A 132 -2.63 -9.02 -6.56
CA ASN A 132 -2.85 -10.17 -5.68
C ASN A 132 -1.75 -11.22 -5.83
N MET A 133 -1.15 -11.39 -7.00
CA MET A 133 -0.01 -12.30 -7.19
C MET A 133 1.16 -11.83 -6.33
N ALA A 134 1.56 -10.57 -6.45
CA ALA A 134 2.64 -9.98 -5.65
C ALA A 134 2.33 -9.99 -4.14
N HIS A 135 1.09 -9.68 -3.75
CA HIS A 135 0.66 -9.71 -2.35
C HIS A 135 0.73 -11.13 -1.77
N ARG A 136 0.33 -12.16 -2.51
CA ARG A 136 0.44 -13.56 -2.05
C ARG A 136 1.89 -14.00 -1.88
N LEU A 137 2.79 -13.56 -2.77
CA LEU A 137 4.23 -13.78 -2.61
C LEU A 137 4.75 -13.11 -1.32
N ALA A 138 4.28 -11.88 -1.04
CA ALA A 138 4.63 -11.16 0.18
C ALA A 138 4.24 -11.93 1.45
N LEU A 139 3.07 -12.58 1.44
CA LEU A 139 2.59 -13.43 2.53
C LEU A 139 3.38 -14.74 2.65
N GLY A 140 3.70 -15.36 1.50
CA GLY A 140 4.42 -16.63 1.43
C GLY A 140 5.85 -16.56 1.99
N THR A 141 6.54 -15.43 1.85
CA THR A 141 7.87 -15.22 2.49
C THR A 141 7.81 -15.30 4.02
N HIS A 142 6.64 -15.08 4.63
CA HIS A 142 6.48 -15.06 6.08
C HIS A 142 6.11 -16.43 6.68
N SER A 143 5.65 -17.38 5.87
CA SER A 143 5.07 -18.65 6.34
C SER A 143 6.07 -19.81 6.48
N ASP A 144 7.30 -19.71 5.97
CA ASP A 144 8.02 -20.93 5.55
C ASP A 144 9.31 -21.33 6.32
N LEU A 145 9.45 -21.00 7.61
CA LEU A 145 10.55 -21.59 8.43
C LEU A 145 10.16 -22.07 9.83
N ARG A 146 8.87 -22.05 10.20
CA ARG A 146 8.44 -22.50 11.54
C ARG A 146 7.68 -23.82 11.56
N ASP A 147 7.14 -24.28 10.42
CA ASP A 147 6.30 -25.48 10.35
C ASP A 147 7.01 -26.73 9.83
N TYR A 148 8.30 -26.66 9.49
CA TYR A 148 9.06 -27.81 8.96
C TYR A 148 9.89 -28.59 9.99
N GLU A 149 10.02 -28.11 11.24
CA GLU A 149 10.83 -28.81 12.26
C GLU A 149 10.11 -29.96 12.99
N ASP A 150 8.79 -30.13 12.82
CA ASP A 150 8.00 -31.13 13.57
C ASP A 150 7.60 -32.39 12.78
N TYR A 151 8.04 -32.55 11.53
CA TYR A 151 7.80 -33.79 10.78
C TYR A 151 9.00 -34.75 10.90
N VAL A 152 9.03 -35.51 12.01
CA VAL A 152 9.79 -36.77 12.08
C VAL A 152 8.88 -37.86 11.50
N PRO A 153 9.10 -38.36 10.27
CA PRO A 153 8.31 -39.47 9.76
C PRO A 153 8.56 -40.69 10.64
N ASP A 154 7.48 -41.20 11.26
CA ASP A 154 7.48 -42.52 11.88
C ASP A 154 8.03 -43.52 10.86
N SER A 155 9.10 -44.23 11.24
CA SER A 155 9.79 -45.20 10.41
C SER A 155 8.79 -46.19 9.81
N ILE A 156 8.72 -46.26 8.48
CA ILE A 156 7.95 -47.27 7.76
C ILE A 156 8.52 -48.65 8.13
N ASP A 157 7.75 -49.43 8.89
CA ASP A 157 7.97 -50.86 9.05
C ASP A 157 7.59 -51.56 7.74
N VAL A 158 8.61 -51.90 6.94
CA VAL A 158 8.44 -52.73 5.75
C VAL A 158 8.22 -54.18 6.22
N HIS A 159 6.97 -54.60 6.33
CA HIS A 159 6.66 -56.02 6.43
C HIS A 159 6.92 -56.71 5.09
N VAL A 160 8.11 -57.31 4.98
CA VAL A 160 8.45 -58.28 3.95
C VAL A 160 7.66 -59.55 4.23
N HIS A 161 6.64 -59.84 3.42
CA HIS A 161 6.02 -61.16 3.41
C HIS A 161 6.89 -62.09 2.55
N GLU A 162 7.46 -63.12 3.19
CA GLU A 162 8.09 -64.28 2.56
C GLU A 162 7.06 -65.16 1.83
#